data_AF-A0A6J4M3V9-F1
#
_entry.id   AF-A0A6J4M3V9-F1
#
_cell.length_a   1.000
_cell.length_b   1.000
_cell.length_c   1.000
_cell.angle_alpha   90.00
_cell.angle_beta   90.00
_cell.angle_gamma   90.00
#
_symmetry.space_group_name_H-M   'P 1'
#
loop_
_entity.id
_entity.type
_entity.pdbx_description
1 polymer ?
#
loop_
_entity_poly.entity_id
_entity_poly.type
_entity_poly.pdbx_seq_one_letter_code
_entity_poly.pdbx_strand_id
1 'polypeptide(L)'
;MASHGKRPPLARMSPGDGVLIYSPTTTHPHGEPLRAVTIVGEVTGDEPEPSDVIPHGFRRAASLREIEPLPLEDIREHLPLSRIRFGFFELDAANAAAIWTLVEHQGR
;
A
#
# COMPACT_ATOMS: atom_id res chain seq x y z
N MET A 1 2.57 5.64 -6.81
CA MET A 1 3.50 6.62 -6.20
C MET A 1 3.40 6.52 -4.68
N ALA A 2 4.44 6.83 -3.92
CA ALA A 2 4.38 6.87 -2.46
C ALA A 2 5.20 8.03 -1.89
N SER A 3 4.95 8.41 -0.62
CA SER A 3 5.69 9.46 0.10
C SER A 3 5.82 10.80 -0.67
N HIS A 4 4.74 11.24 -1.33
CA HIS A 4 4.71 12.46 -2.16
C HIS A 4 5.74 12.48 -3.30
N GLY A 5 6.17 11.31 -3.78
CA GLY A 5 7.14 11.19 -4.86
C GLY A 5 8.60 11.31 -4.43
N LYS A 6 8.91 11.22 -3.13
CA LYS A 6 10.30 11.20 -2.65
C LYS A 6 11.02 9.93 -3.15
N ARG A 7 12.21 10.10 -3.73
CA ARG A 7 13.05 8.98 -4.22
C ARG A 7 13.54 8.02 -3.12
N PRO A 8 14.07 8.48 -1.96
CA PRO A 8 14.73 7.56 -1.02
C PRO A 8 13.82 6.45 -0.46
N PRO A 9 12.53 6.70 -0.12
CA PRO A 9 11.62 5.63 0.26
C PRO A 9 11.36 4.59 -0.84
N LEU A 10 11.25 5.03 -2.10
CA LEU A 10 11.02 4.15 -3.24
C LEU A 10 12.26 3.35 -3.64
N ALA A 11 13.46 3.88 -3.37
CA ALA A 11 14.73 3.22 -3.66
C ALA A 11 15.03 2.04 -2.73
N ARG A 12 14.32 1.91 -1.60
CA ARG A 12 14.44 0.77 -0.69
C ARG A 12 13.57 -0.43 -1.10
N MET A 13 12.63 -0.22 -2.01
CA MET A 13 11.79 -1.30 -2.55
C MET A 13 12.59 -2.14 -3.53
N SER A 14 12.33 -3.43 -3.54
CA SER A 14 12.88 -4.41 -4.48
C SER A 14 11.75 -5.08 -5.28
N PRO A 15 12.02 -5.57 -6.51
CA PRO A 15 11.07 -6.44 -7.19
C PRO A 15 10.65 -7.61 -6.29
N GLY A 16 9.36 -7.93 -6.24
CA GLY A 16 8.81 -8.93 -5.32
C GLY A 16 8.29 -8.38 -3.99
N ASP A 17 8.61 -7.12 -3.63
CA ASP A 17 8.08 -6.53 -2.41
C ASP A 17 6.57 -6.34 -2.52
N GLY A 18 5.84 -6.84 -1.52
CA GLY A 18 4.40 -6.67 -1.41
C GLY A 18 4.00 -5.22 -1.11
N VAL A 19 2.93 -4.77 -1.77
CA VAL A 19 2.32 -3.45 -1.60
C VAL A 19 0.90 -3.62 -1.06
N LEU A 20 0.58 -2.88 0.00
CA LEU A 20 -0.77 -2.78 0.56
C LEU A 20 -1.18 -1.30 0.57
N ILE A 21 -2.36 -0.98 0.02
CA ILE A 21 -2.91 0.37 0.03
C ILE A 21 -4.11 0.44 0.96
N TYR A 22 -3.95 1.23 2.01
CA TYR A 22 -5.00 1.56 2.96
C TYR A 22 -5.80 2.78 2.49
N SER A 23 -7.12 2.63 2.43
CA SER A 23 -8.07 3.67 2.06
C SER A 23 -8.84 4.12 3.31
N PRO A 24 -8.62 5.36 3.80
CA PRO A 24 -9.33 5.87 4.98
C PRO A 24 -10.81 6.13 4.68
N THR A 25 -11.12 6.55 3.45
CA THR A 25 -12.46 6.88 2.97
C THR A 25 -12.73 6.22 1.62
N THR A 26 -13.99 6.12 1.23
CA THR A 26 -14.43 5.58 -0.07
C THR A 26 -14.00 6.46 -1.24
N THR A 27 -13.99 7.77 -1.04
CA THR A 27 -13.50 8.76 -2.00
C THR A 27 -12.72 9.86 -1.28
N HIS A 28 -11.75 10.45 -1.98
CA HIS A 28 -10.99 11.59 -1.47
C HIS A 28 -11.56 12.90 -2.03
N PRO A 29 -11.69 13.99 -1.24
CA PRO A 29 -11.39 14.09 0.20
C PRO A 29 -12.59 13.88 1.14
N HIS A 30 -13.81 13.69 0.62
CA HIS A 30 -15.06 13.76 1.41
C HIS A 30 -15.93 12.49 1.39
N GLY A 31 -15.36 11.33 1.06
CA GLY A 31 -16.11 10.07 1.08
C GLY A 31 -16.41 9.55 2.49
N GLU A 32 -17.36 8.63 2.57
CA GLU A 32 -17.67 7.91 3.81
C GLU A 32 -16.45 7.15 4.35
N PRO A 33 -16.31 6.98 5.68
CA PRO A 33 -15.25 6.19 6.27
C PRO A 33 -15.23 4.77 5.69
N LEU A 34 -14.10 4.37 5.13
CA LEU A 34 -13.88 3.02 4.60
C LEU A 34 -12.97 2.22 5.52
N ARG A 35 -11.82 2.81 5.89
CA ARG A 35 -10.83 2.24 6.81
C ARG A 35 -10.50 0.78 6.49
N ALA A 36 -10.04 0.53 5.27
CA ALA A 36 -9.75 -0.82 4.80
C ALA A 36 -8.50 -0.85 3.92
N VAL A 37 -7.87 -2.01 3.78
CA VAL A 37 -6.97 -2.28 2.66
C VAL A 37 -7.81 -2.61 1.43
N THR A 38 -7.57 -1.93 0.33
CA THR A 38 -8.46 -1.98 -0.86
C THR A 38 -7.71 -2.33 -2.14
N ILE A 39 -6.40 -2.13 -2.17
CA ILE A 39 -5.54 -2.47 -3.28
C ILE A 39 -4.33 -3.18 -2.71
N VAL A 40 -3.93 -4.24 -3.39
CA VAL A 40 -2.70 -4.98 -3.10
C VAL A 40 -1.89 -5.12 -4.38
N GLY A 41 -0.62 -5.50 -4.24
CA GLY A 41 0.18 -5.83 -5.40
C GLY A 41 1.63 -6.04 -5.07
N GLU A 42 2.47 -5.97 -6.09
CA GLU A 42 3.88 -6.30 -6.00
C GLU A 42 4.70 -5.29 -6.79
N VAL A 43 5.84 -4.87 -6.24
CA VAL A 43 6.83 -4.05 -6.94
C VAL A 43 7.41 -4.85 -8.10
N THR A 44 7.43 -4.26 -9.29
CA THR A 44 7.93 -4.91 -10.51
C THR A 44 9.15 -4.24 -11.11
N GLY A 45 9.36 -2.95 -10.82
CA GLY A 45 10.52 -2.21 -11.31
C GLY A 45 11.73 -2.34 -10.40
N ASP A 46 12.93 -2.22 -10.99
CA ASP A 46 14.22 -2.28 -10.28
C ASP A 46 14.63 -0.94 -9.64
N GLU A 47 14.22 0.18 -10.23
CA GLU A 47 14.59 1.53 -9.78
C GLU A 47 13.41 2.51 -9.72
N PRO A 48 13.47 3.57 -8.90
CA PRO A 48 12.50 4.65 -8.97
C PRO A 48 12.63 5.43 -10.29
N GLU A 49 11.52 5.57 -10.99
CA GLU A 49 11.39 6.28 -12.26
C GLU A 49 10.72 7.66 -12.05
N PRO A 50 10.93 8.64 -12.94
CA PRO A 50 10.21 9.92 -12.88
C PRO A 50 8.69 9.74 -12.93
N SER A 51 7.97 10.63 -12.25
CA SER A 51 6.51 10.67 -12.29
C SER A 51 5.99 11.67 -13.29
N ASP A 52 5.00 11.25 -14.07
CA ASP A 52 4.25 12.12 -14.97
C ASP A 52 3.18 12.95 -14.25
N VAL A 53 2.87 12.63 -12.98
CA VAL A 53 1.75 13.23 -12.22
C VAL A 53 2.22 14.24 -11.17
N ILE A 54 3.38 14.02 -10.56
CA ILE A 54 3.96 14.94 -9.57
C ILE A 54 5.22 15.55 -10.17
N PRO A 55 5.26 16.87 -10.42
CA PRO A 55 6.46 17.54 -10.90
C PRO A 55 7.67 17.22 -10.01
N HIS A 56 8.77 16.79 -10.63
CA HIS A 56 10.01 16.36 -9.94
C HIS A 56 9.85 15.18 -8.97
N GLY A 57 8.71 14.51 -8.99
CA GLY A 57 8.44 13.32 -8.19
C GLY A 57 8.93 12.05 -8.86
N PHE A 58 9.09 11.00 -8.05
CA PHE A 58 9.43 9.65 -8.48
C PHE A 58 8.28 8.69 -8.20
N ARG A 59 8.15 7.66 -9.02
CA ARG A 59 7.27 6.51 -8.80
C ARG A 59 8.09 5.22 -8.81
N ARG A 60 7.46 4.14 -8.35
CA ARG A 60 8.00 2.79 -8.43
C ARG A 60 6.99 1.97 -9.21
N ALA A 61 7.45 1.25 -10.22
CA ALA A 61 6.60 0.35 -10.98
C ALA A 61 6.15 -0.81 -10.09
N ALA A 62 4.85 -1.08 -10.11
CA ALA A 62 4.22 -2.15 -9.36
C ALA A 62 3.01 -2.66 -10.15
N SER A 63 2.76 -3.97 -10.10
CA SER A 63 1.51 -4.56 -10.53
C SER A 63 0.53 -4.47 -9.37
N LEU A 64 -0.63 -3.85 -9.59
CA LEU A 64 -1.62 -3.59 -8.55
C LEU A 64 -2.98 -4.15 -8.98
N ARG A 65 -3.75 -4.64 -8.01
CA ARG A 65 -5.13 -5.06 -8.20
C ARG A 65 -6.00 -4.61 -7.04
N GLU A 66 -7.25 -4.27 -7.36
CA GLU A 66 -8.29 -4.07 -6.36
C GLU A 66 -8.67 -5.41 -5.72
N ILE A 67 -9.07 -5.33 -4.46
CA ILE A 67 -9.56 -6.46 -3.65
C ILE A 67 -10.91 -6.09 -3.03
N GLU A 68 -11.64 -7.10 -2.54
CA GLU A 68 -12.76 -6.81 -1.63
C GLU A 68 -12.15 -6.11 -0.39
N PRO A 69 -12.67 -4.93 0.02
CA PRO A 69 -12.08 -4.16 1.10
C PRO A 69 -11.87 -5.02 2.34
N LEU A 70 -10.61 -5.16 2.75
CA LEU A 70 -10.21 -5.87 3.96
C LEU A 70 -10.28 -4.89 5.13
N PRO A 71 -11.32 -4.96 5.98
CA PRO A 71 -11.60 -3.93 6.97
C PRO A 71 -10.50 -3.85 8.03
N LEU A 72 -10.26 -2.64 8.55
CA LEU A 72 -9.22 -2.41 9.56
C LEU A 72 -9.40 -3.28 10.80
N GLU A 73 -10.63 -3.59 11.20
CA GLU A 73 -10.94 -4.48 12.31
C GLU A 73 -10.33 -5.88 12.16
N ASP A 74 -10.28 -6.41 10.94
CA ASP A 74 -9.79 -7.77 10.67
C ASP A 74 -8.26 -7.85 10.66
N ILE A 75 -7.61 -6.73 10.35
CA ILE A 75 -6.15 -6.63 10.24
C ILE A 75 -5.51 -5.76 11.32
N ARG A 76 -6.30 -5.34 12.32
CA ARG A 76 -5.88 -4.35 13.33
C ARG A 76 -4.63 -4.79 14.08
N GLU A 77 -4.55 -6.09 14.39
CA GLU A 77 -3.43 -6.67 15.16
C GLU A 77 -2.14 -6.75 14.34
N HIS A 78 -2.26 -6.73 13.01
CA HIS A 78 -1.14 -6.79 12.06
C HIS A 78 -0.75 -5.41 11.52
N LEU A 79 -1.41 -4.32 11.94
CA LEU A 79 -1.11 -2.99 11.46
C LEU A 79 -0.59 -2.08 12.58
N PRO A 80 0.56 -1.41 12.39
CA PRO A 80 1.02 -0.38 13.31
C PRO A 80 0.19 0.89 13.11
N LEU A 81 -0.98 0.97 13.77
CA LEU A 81 -1.99 2.02 13.59
C LEU A 81 -1.42 3.44 13.74
N SER A 82 -0.46 3.62 14.65
CA SER A 82 0.22 4.91 14.88
C SER A 82 1.02 5.40 13.67
N ARG A 83 1.35 4.52 12.72
CA ARG A 83 2.10 4.83 11.51
C ARG A 83 1.24 5.15 10.29
N ILE A 84 -0.06 4.81 10.30
CA ILE A 84 -0.98 5.09 9.18
C ILE A 84 -0.97 6.58 8.80
N ARG A 85 -0.90 7.47 9.80
CA ARG A 85 -0.83 8.93 9.59
C ARG A 85 0.39 9.42 8.79
N PHE A 86 1.43 8.60 8.64
CA PHE A 86 2.62 8.96 7.87
C PHE A 86 2.45 8.72 6.36
N GLY A 87 1.35 8.08 5.95
CA GLY A 87 0.97 7.84 4.55
C GLY A 87 1.80 6.78 3.83
N PHE A 88 3.05 6.55 4.23
CA PHE A 88 3.90 5.49 3.71
C PHE A 88 4.85 4.99 4.79
N PHE A 89 4.87 3.69 5.03
CA PHE A 89 5.79 3.03 5.95
C PHE A 89 5.97 1.57 5.56
N GLU A 90 7.10 1.01 6.00
CA GLU A 90 7.38 -0.41 5.88
C GLU A 90 6.66 -1.19 7.00
N LEU A 91 6.02 -2.28 6.62
CA LEU A 91 5.41 -3.25 7.52
C LEU A 91 6.39 -4.42 7.71
N ASP A 92 6.45 -4.98 8.91
CA ASP A 92 7.27 -6.17 9.13
C ASP A 92 6.72 -7.37 8.35
N ALA A 93 7.63 -8.28 7.96
CA ALA A 93 7.29 -9.38 7.08
C ALA A 93 6.23 -10.34 7.66
N ALA A 94 6.23 -10.56 8.98
CA ALA A 94 5.26 -11.47 9.62
C ALA A 94 3.84 -10.90 9.55
N ASN A 95 3.67 -9.62 9.88
CA ASN A 95 2.39 -8.94 9.78
C ASN A 95 1.93 -8.80 8.33
N ALA A 96 2.85 -8.50 7.40
CA ALA A 96 2.53 -8.46 5.98
C ALA A 96 2.01 -9.82 5.49
N ALA A 97 2.69 -10.93 5.85
CA ALA A 97 2.27 -12.28 5.47
C ALA A 97 0.89 -12.66 6.02
N ALA A 98 0.57 -12.25 7.26
CA ALA A 98 -0.74 -12.47 7.85
C ALA A 98 -1.85 -11.77 7.06
N ILE A 99 -1.64 -10.51 6.67
CA ILE A 99 -2.59 -9.76 5.84
C ILE A 99 -2.73 -10.40 4.44
N TRP A 100 -1.62 -10.80 3.82
CA TRP A 100 -1.63 -11.46 2.51
C TRP A 100 -2.40 -12.78 2.52
N THR A 101 -2.31 -13.56 3.60
CA THR A 101 -3.09 -14.80 3.76
C THR A 101 -4.60 -14.53 3.71
N LEU A 102 -5.07 -13.45 4.36
CA LEU A 102 -6.48 -13.06 4.31
C LEU A 102 -6.91 -12.66 2.89
N VAL A 103 -6.05 -11.94 2.18
CA VAL A 103 -6.28 -11.52 0.80
C VAL A 103 -6.39 -12.71 -0.15
N GLU A 104 -5.57 -13.75 0.03
CA GLU A 104 -5.61 -14.97 -0.77
C GLU A 104 -6.90 -15.78 -0.54
N HIS A 105 -7.45 -15.75 0.67
CA HIS A 105 -8.71 -16.42 0.99
C HIS A 105 -9.95 -15.73 0.39
N GLN A 106 -9.89 -14.46 0.02
CA GLN A 106 -11.00 -13.77 -0.66
C GLN A 106 -11.24 -14.29 -2.10
N GLY A 107 -10.24 -14.90 -2.72
CA GLY A 107 -10.29 -15.38 -4.11
C GLY A 107 -10.68 -16.87 -4.26
N ARG A 108 -11.09 -17.53 -3.18
CA ARG A 108 -11.54 -18.93 -3.15
C ARG A 108 -13.04 -19.01 -2.92
#